data_AF-A0A225UKQ7-F1
#
_entry.id   AF-A0A225UKQ7-F1
#
_cell.length_a   1.000
_cell.length_b   1.000
_cell.length_c   1.000
_cell.angle_alpha   90.00
_cell.angle_beta   90.00
_cell.angle_gamma   90.00
#
_symmetry.space_group_name_H-M   'P 1'
#
loop_
_entity.id
_entity.type
_entity.pdbx_description
1 polymer ?
#
loop_
_entity_poly.entity_id
_entity_poly.type
_entity_poly.pdbx_seq_one_letter_code
_entity_poly.pdbx_strand_id
1 'polypeptide(L)'
;TRTCCMFDPMDGAMMRAKKALCEVIVPLMHMPGEVSYKNLGWCRQGGGSFCGVLYLAALELLLAGQQWEDEIYELIPYLWLRYLSKCIGLLDQSSKERGVRLFSGYLYPEFMRRSPTVDYFV
;
A
#
# COMPACT_ATOMS: atom_id res chain seq x y z
N THR A 1 9.55 14.87 18.42
CA THR A 1 10.38 14.37 17.31
C THR A 1 9.46 13.75 16.27
N ARG A 2 9.68 14.01 14.96
CA ARG A 2 8.88 13.41 13.88
C ARG A 2 9.63 12.21 13.33
N THR A 3 8.98 11.05 13.25
CA THR A 3 9.60 9.84 12.73
C THR A 3 9.19 9.60 11.29
N CYS A 4 10.18 9.55 10.39
CA CYS A 4 10.02 9.04 9.04
C CYS A 4 10.26 7.52 9.05
N CYS A 5 9.19 6.75 8.86
CA CYS A 5 9.27 5.31 8.65
C CYS A 5 9.73 5.05 7.22
N MET A 6 10.88 4.40 7.08
CA MET A 6 11.44 3.99 5.80
C MET A 6 11.25 2.50 5.64
N PHE A 7 10.76 2.08 4.49
CA PHE A 7 10.51 0.68 4.19
C PHE A 7 11.06 0.35 2.81
N ASP A 8 11.75 -0.77 2.70
CA ASP A 8 12.09 -1.38 1.42
C ASP A 8 11.99 -2.89 1.54
N PRO A 9 11.02 -3.51 0.86
CA PRO A 9 10.83 -4.94 0.92
C PRO A 9 12.05 -5.70 0.36
N MET A 10 12.89 -5.11 -0.49
CA MET A 10 14.09 -5.79 -1.03
C MET A 10 15.36 -5.58 -0.20
N ASP A 11 15.25 -4.98 1.00
CA ASP A 11 16.39 -4.66 1.87
C ASP A 11 17.49 -3.86 1.14
N GLY A 12 17.08 -2.96 0.25
CA GLY A 12 17.97 -2.10 -0.51
C GLY A 12 18.57 -0.98 0.34
N ALA A 13 19.67 -0.41 -0.15
CA ALA A 13 20.34 0.71 0.50
C ALA A 13 19.43 1.95 0.54
N MET A 14 18.79 2.18 1.70
CA MET A 14 17.91 3.33 1.98
C MET A 14 18.63 4.69 2.01
N MET A 15 19.95 4.72 1.82
CA MET A 15 20.73 5.97 1.84
C MET A 15 20.25 7.00 0.81
N ARG A 16 19.88 6.57 -0.41
CA ARG A 16 19.39 7.49 -1.45
C ARG A 16 18.04 8.09 -1.08
N ALA A 17 17.12 7.27 -0.57
CA ALA A 17 15.80 7.72 -0.10
C ALA A 17 15.95 8.68 1.09
N LYS A 18 16.83 8.35 2.05
CA LYS A 18 17.14 9.22 3.20
C LYS A 18 17.71 10.56 2.74
N LYS A 19 18.66 10.55 1.79
CA LYS A 19 19.25 11.77 1.23
C LYS A 19 18.19 12.64 0.56
N ALA A 20 17.33 12.07 -0.29
CA ALA A 20 16.23 12.79 -0.94
C ALA A 20 15.22 13.36 0.07
N LEU A 21 14.89 12.60 1.13
CA LEU A 21 14.05 13.08 2.22
C LEU A 21 14.66 14.31 2.91
N CYS A 22 15.95 14.25 3.26
CA CYS A 22 16.66 15.36 3.91
C CYS A 22 16.80 16.60 3.01
N GLU A 23 17.19 16.42 1.74
CA GLU A 23 17.55 17.53 0.85
C GLU A 23 16.34 18.19 0.18
N VAL A 24 15.25 17.43 -0.02
CA VAL A 24 14.10 17.91 -0.80
C VAL A 24 12.85 18.00 0.06
N ILE A 25 12.46 16.90 0.72
CA ILE A 25 11.14 16.80 1.36
C ILE A 25 11.09 17.63 2.66
N VAL A 26 12.11 17.54 3.52
CA VAL A 26 12.15 18.29 4.78
C VAL A 26 12.08 19.82 4.55
N PRO A 27 12.88 20.40 3.63
CA PRO A 27 12.77 21.82 3.29
C PRO A 27 11.41 22.20 2.72
N LEU A 28 10.87 21.43 1.76
CA LEU A 28 9.58 21.73 1.12
C LEU A 28 8.40 21.72 2.10
N MET A 29 8.43 20.78 3.05
CA MET A 29 7.38 20.62 4.05
C MET A 29 7.51 21.63 5.20
N HIS A 30 8.47 22.57 5.14
CA HIS A 30 8.79 23.53 6.19
C HIS A 30 8.71 22.90 7.58
N MET A 31 9.32 21.72 7.75
CA MET A 31 9.23 20.99 9.02
C MET A 31 10.32 21.48 9.96
N PRO A 32 10.03 22.36 10.94
CA PRO A 32 11.03 22.75 11.92
C PRO A 32 11.33 21.55 12.83
N GLY A 33 12.61 21.21 12.95
CA GLY A 33 13.11 20.20 13.90
C GLY A 33 13.72 18.96 13.26
N GLU A 34 14.35 18.15 14.11
CA GLU A 34 15.05 16.94 13.71
C GLU A 34 14.06 15.82 13.35
N VAL A 35 14.20 15.29 12.13
CA VAL A 35 13.45 14.10 11.66
C VAL A 35 14.26 12.86 12.03
N SER A 36 13.69 11.99 12.86
CA SER A 36 14.25 10.68 13.14
C SER A 36 13.84 9.69 12.07
N TYR A 37 14.77 8.83 11.64
CA TYR A 37 14.52 7.84 10.60
C TYR A 37 14.44 6.45 11.23
N LYS A 38 13.39 5.70 10.91
CA LYS A 38 13.21 4.32 11.36
C LYS A 38 13.07 3.41 10.15
N ASN A 39 14.05 2.53 9.95
CA ASN A 39 13.90 1.45 8.97
C ASN A 39 12.96 0.38 9.52
N LEU A 40 12.04 -0.04 8.68
CA LEU A 40 11.07 -1.08 8.95
C LEU A 40 11.66 -2.44 8.55
N GLY A 41 12.05 -3.24 9.53
CA GLY A 41 12.66 -4.58 9.31
C GLY A 41 11.71 -5.76 9.41
N TRP A 42 10.40 -5.51 9.53
CA TRP A 42 9.37 -6.50 9.86
C TRP A 42 8.77 -7.20 8.63
N CYS A 43 9.01 -6.66 7.43
CA CYS A 43 8.59 -7.27 6.16
C CYS A 43 9.78 -7.31 5.20
N ARG A 44 9.97 -8.45 4.51
CA ARG A 44 11.03 -8.67 3.54
C ARG A 44 10.53 -9.53 2.38
N GLN A 45 10.96 -9.19 1.18
CA GLN A 45 10.67 -9.93 -0.04
C GLN A 45 11.70 -11.05 -0.18
N GLY A 46 11.29 -12.29 0.03
CA GLY A 46 12.15 -13.47 -0.08
C GLY A 46 12.54 -13.87 -1.51
N GLY A 47 12.03 -13.17 -2.53
CA GLY A 47 12.24 -13.44 -3.96
C GLY A 47 10.92 -13.47 -4.72
N GLY A 48 10.75 -12.61 -5.74
CA GLY A 48 9.51 -12.48 -6.51
C GLY A 48 9.29 -11.05 -7.01
N SER A 49 8.12 -10.75 -7.60
CA SER A 49 7.76 -9.42 -8.11
C SER A 49 6.66 -8.72 -7.29
N PHE A 50 6.61 -8.99 -5.98
CA PHE A 50 5.52 -8.54 -5.09
C PHE A 50 5.80 -7.24 -4.33
N CYS A 51 6.92 -6.55 -4.58
CA CYS A 51 7.33 -5.35 -3.85
C CYS A 51 6.20 -4.32 -3.71
N GLY A 52 5.45 -4.05 -4.78
CA GLY A 52 4.34 -3.09 -4.78
C GLY A 52 3.21 -3.49 -3.82
N VAL A 53 2.84 -4.77 -3.77
CA VAL A 53 1.81 -5.28 -2.86
C VAL A 53 2.29 -5.21 -1.41
N LEU A 54 3.56 -5.56 -1.17
CA LEU A 54 4.19 -5.45 0.15
C LEU A 54 4.21 -4.00 0.65
N TYR A 55 4.52 -3.03 -0.21
CA TYR A 55 4.46 -1.60 0.13
C TYR A 55 3.06 -1.16 0.57
N LEU A 56 2.02 -1.53 -0.20
CA LEU A 56 0.65 -1.14 0.12
C LEU A 56 0.17 -1.78 1.43
N ALA A 57 0.49 -3.05 1.65
CA ALA A 57 0.14 -3.76 2.87
C ALA A 57 0.89 -3.22 4.09
N ALA A 58 2.20 -2.98 3.98
CA ALA A 58 2.98 -2.35 5.05
C ALA A 58 2.45 -0.95 5.41
N LEU A 59 2.04 -0.16 4.41
CA LEU A 59 1.41 1.14 4.64
C LEU A 59 0.07 1.02 5.36
N GLU A 60 -0.79 0.07 4.97
CA GLU A 60 -2.08 -0.18 5.61
C GLU A 60 -1.90 -0.59 7.08
N LEU A 61 -0.94 -1.46 7.36
CA LEU A 61 -0.58 -1.88 8.73
C LEU A 61 -0.02 -0.72 9.56
N LEU A 62 0.86 0.11 9.00
CA LEU A 62 1.36 1.31 9.68
C LEU A 62 0.23 2.27 10.09
N LEU A 63 -0.71 2.51 9.18
CA LEU A 63 -1.86 3.36 9.45
C LEU A 63 -2.78 2.76 10.52
N ALA A 64 -2.86 1.44 10.60
CA ALA A 64 -3.59 0.71 11.64
C ALA A 64 -2.81 0.54 12.96
N GLY A 65 -1.56 1.01 13.03
CA GLY A 65 -0.69 0.81 14.19
C GLY A 65 -0.28 -0.65 14.41
N GLN A 66 -0.33 -1.49 13.37
CA GLN A 66 -0.03 -2.92 13.40
C GLN A 66 1.34 -3.24 12.82
N GLN A 67 1.84 -4.43 13.15
CA GLN A 67 3.01 -5.03 12.54
C GLN A 67 2.60 -6.17 11.59
N TRP A 68 3.59 -6.80 10.97
CA TRP A 68 3.52 -7.70 9.82
C TRP A 68 3.78 -9.03 10.44
N GLU A 69 2.86 -9.93 10.16
CA GLU A 69 2.90 -11.29 10.62
C GLU A 69 3.19 -12.15 9.39
N ASP A 70 3.96 -13.21 9.56
CA ASP A 70 4.42 -14.02 8.43
C ASP A 70 3.23 -14.65 7.67
N GLU A 71 2.10 -14.85 8.35
CA GLU A 71 0.82 -15.27 7.80
C GLU A 71 0.32 -14.34 6.68
N ILE A 72 0.73 -13.07 6.68
CA ILE A 72 0.36 -12.10 5.63
C ILE A 72 1.00 -12.48 4.28
N TYR A 73 2.14 -13.20 4.27
CA TYR A 73 2.74 -13.68 3.02
C TYR A 73 1.80 -14.64 2.27
N GLU A 74 1.06 -15.49 2.99
CA GLU A 74 0.07 -16.40 2.40
C GLU A 74 -1.12 -15.64 1.79
N LEU A 75 -1.34 -14.39 2.21
CA LEU A 75 -2.42 -13.54 1.73
C LEU A 75 -2.02 -12.67 0.53
N ILE A 76 -0.77 -12.73 0.04
CA ILE A 76 -0.30 -11.87 -1.06
C ILE A 76 -1.19 -11.93 -2.31
N PRO A 77 -1.60 -13.10 -2.83
CA PRO A 77 -2.47 -13.16 -4.01
C PRO A 77 -3.82 -12.45 -3.77
N TYR A 78 -4.39 -12.61 -2.57
CA TYR A 78 -5.62 -11.93 -2.19
C TYR A 78 -5.41 -10.41 -2.07
N LEU A 79 -4.34 -9.97 -1.41
CA LEU A 79 -4.00 -8.56 -1.25
C LEU A 79 -3.83 -7.87 -2.60
N TRP A 80 -3.19 -8.53 -3.57
CA TRP A 80 -3.06 -8.01 -4.92
C TRP A 80 -4.43 -7.75 -5.55
N LEU A 81 -5.32 -8.76 -5.56
CA LEU A 81 -6.68 -8.60 -6.12
C LEU A 81 -7.47 -7.53 -5.37
N ARG A 82 -7.35 -7.46 -4.04
CA ARG A 82 -7.99 -6.44 -3.20
C ARG A 82 -7.53 -5.03 -3.59
N TYR A 83 -6.23 -4.80 -3.76
CA TYR A 83 -5.70 -3.49 -4.17
C TYR A 83 -6.08 -3.14 -5.60
N LEU A 84 -6.05 -4.11 -6.53
CA LEU A 84 -6.52 -3.90 -7.89
C LEU A 84 -8.00 -3.48 -7.93
N SER A 85 -8.85 -4.16 -7.17
CA SER A 85 -10.28 -3.84 -7.05
C SER A 85 -10.48 -2.42 -6.48
N LYS A 86 -9.74 -2.05 -5.42
CA LYS A 86 -9.75 -0.68 -4.87
C LYS A 86 -9.37 0.36 -5.94
N CYS A 87 -8.31 0.12 -6.71
CA CYS A 87 -7.89 1.03 -7.79
C CYS A 87 -8.97 1.18 -8.88
N ILE A 88 -9.60 0.08 -9.30
CA ILE A 88 -10.72 0.12 -10.26
C ILE A 88 -11.87 0.96 -9.70
N GLY A 89 -12.24 0.77 -8.43
CA GLY A 89 -13.28 1.54 -7.77
C GLY A 89 -12.98 3.04 -7.72
N LEU A 90 -11.76 3.42 -7.35
CA LEU A 90 -11.31 4.81 -7.33
C LEU A 90 -11.31 5.43 -8.74
N LEU A 91 -10.88 4.68 -9.75
CA LEU A 91 -10.92 5.14 -11.13
C LEU A 91 -12.35 5.38 -11.58
N ASP A 92 -13.27 4.44 -11.33
CA ASP A 92 -14.69 4.59 -11.67
C ASP A 92 -15.31 5.83 -11.00
N GLN A 93 -15.06 6.02 -9.70
CA GLN A 93 -15.50 7.21 -8.94
C GLN A 93 -14.96 8.50 -9.57
N SER A 94 -13.66 8.57 -9.81
CA SER A 94 -13.03 9.75 -10.42
C SER A 94 -13.51 10.01 -11.85
N SER A 95 -13.94 8.96 -12.57
CA SER A 95 -14.48 9.05 -13.92
C SER A 95 -15.88 9.65 -13.91
N LYS A 96 -16.69 9.25 -12.92
CA LYS A 96 -18.02 9.81 -12.64
C LYS A 96 -17.92 11.29 -12.26
N GLU A 97 -16.97 11.65 -11.40
CA GLU A 97 -16.73 13.04 -10.97
C GLU A 97 -16.26 13.94 -12.12
N ARG A 98 -15.47 13.40 -13.06
CA ARG A 98 -14.95 14.13 -14.22
C ARG A 98 -15.83 14.04 -15.48
N GLY A 99 -16.95 13.32 -15.42
CA GLY A 99 -17.86 13.10 -16.55
C GLY A 99 -17.28 12.24 -17.69
N VAL A 100 -16.17 11.53 -17.48
CA VAL A 100 -15.52 10.66 -18.47
C VAL A 100 -15.89 9.22 -18.15
N ARG A 101 -16.66 8.52 -18.99
CA ARG A 101 -16.93 7.09 -18.76
C ARG A 101 -15.70 6.26 -19.10
N LEU A 102 -15.09 5.61 -18.11
CA LEU A 102 -14.22 4.47 -18.39
C LEU A 102 -15.10 3.31 -18.88
N PHE A 103 -14.84 2.80 -20.08
CA PHE A 103 -15.54 1.63 -20.63
C PHE A 103 -15.22 0.39 -19.79
N SER A 104 -15.96 0.21 -18.69
CA SER A 104 -15.90 -0.95 -17.79
C SER A 104 -16.69 -2.13 -18.39
N GLY A 105 -16.39 -2.49 -19.63
CA GLY A 105 -17.11 -3.55 -20.37
C GLY A 105 -16.49 -4.94 -20.25
N TYR A 106 -15.22 -5.07 -19.83
CA TYR A 106 -14.45 -6.30 -20.07
C TYR A 106 -13.58 -6.78 -18.90
N LEU A 107 -13.70 -6.23 -17.69
CA LEU A 107 -12.75 -6.49 -16.60
C LEU A 107 -13.34 -7.05 -15.30
N TYR A 108 -14.57 -7.57 -15.32
CA TYR A 108 -15.12 -8.33 -14.19
C TYR A 108 -15.16 -9.83 -14.52
N PRO A 109 -14.28 -10.65 -13.92
CA PRO A 109 -14.52 -12.08 -13.84
C PRO A 109 -15.82 -12.31 -13.07
N GLU A 110 -16.72 -13.13 -13.62
CA GLU A 110 -18.02 -13.55 -13.06
C GLU A 110 -17.95 -14.01 -11.58
N PHE A 111 -16.75 -14.33 -11.07
CA PHE A 111 -16.51 -14.77 -9.70
C PHE A 111 -16.80 -13.67 -8.63
N MET A 112 -16.64 -12.38 -8.95
CA MET A 112 -16.88 -11.30 -7.98
C MET A 112 -18.34 -10.81 -7.91
N ARG A 113 -19.25 -11.28 -8.77
CA ARG A 113 -20.68 -10.89 -8.71
C ARG A 113 -21.46 -11.57 -7.58
N ARG A 114 -20.92 -12.61 -6.96
CA ARG A 114 -21.55 -13.23 -5.78
C ARG A 114 -21.06 -12.52 -4.53
N SER A 115 -21.75 -11.45 -4.17
CA SER A 115 -21.83 -11.02 -2.78
C SER A 115 -22.87 -11.93 -2.12
N PRO A 116 -22.51 -12.84 -1.20
CA PRO A 116 -23.48 -13.30 -0.23
C PRO A 116 -23.63 -12.14 0.76
N THR A 117 -24.82 -11.56 0.76
CA THR A 117 -25.39 -10.96 1.96
C THR A 117 -25.00 -11.80 3.17
N VAL A 118 -24.27 -11.14 4.07
CA VAL A 118 -24.24 -11.31 5.52
C VAL A 118 -25.17 -12.41 6.03
N ASP A 119 -24.59 -13.46 6.63
CA ASP A 119 -25.03 -14.00 7.92
C ASP A 119 -24.01 -15.05 8.39
N TYR A 120 -23.11 -14.63 9.29
CA TYR A 120 -22.57 -15.51 10.31
C TYR A 120 -22.47 -14.71 11.62
N PHE A 121 -23.60 -14.68 12.32
CA PHE A 121 -23.63 -14.53 13.78
C PHE A 121 -23.58 -15.95 14.37
N VAL A 122 -22.66 -16.11 15.35
CA VAL A 122 -22.40 -17.27 16.24
C VAL A 122 -21.69 -18.47 15.60
#